data_AF-A0A5M9P4K5-F1
#
_entry.id   AF-A0A5M9P4K5-F1
#
_cell.length_a   1.000
_cell.length_b   1.000
_cell.length_c   1.000
_cell.angle_alpha   90.00
_cell.angle_beta   90.00
_cell.angle_gamma   90.00
#
_symmetry.space_group_name_H-M   'P 1'
#
loop_
_entity.id
_entity.type
_entity.pdbx_description
1 polymer ?
#
loop_
_entity_poly.entity_id
_entity_poly.type
_entity_poly.pdbx_seq_one_letter_code
_entity_poly.pdbx_strand_id
1 'polypeptide(L)' 'MTVNGEELDFAPETTVSQLLNKLNIDENTVVIEVDLELVDREQYKSKKLSSTSKVEIIRYVGGG' A
#
# COMPACT_ATOMS: atom_id res chain seq x y z
N MET A 1 -4.55 11.03 0.31
CA MET A 1 -4.65 9.59 -0.01
C MET A 1 -5.21 8.91 1.22
N THR A 2 -5.99 7.85 1.05
CA THR A 2 -6.53 7.08 2.19
C THR A 2 -5.79 5.75 2.27
N VAL A 3 -5.29 5.39 3.46
CA VAL A 3 -4.64 4.10 3.69
C VAL A 3 -5.32 3.42 4.88
N ASN A 4 -5.87 2.21 4.70
CA ASN A 4 -6.64 1.49 5.72
C ASN A 4 -7.74 2.36 6.37
N GLY A 5 -8.41 3.19 5.58
CA GLY A 5 -9.44 4.13 6.06
C GLY A 5 -8.92 5.42 6.72
N GLU A 6 -7.61 5.60 6.93
CA GLU A 6 -7.03 6.82 7.48
C GLU A 6 -6.52 7.77 6.40
N GLU A 7 -6.82 9.07 6.52
CA GLU A 7 -6.28 10.09 5.62
C GLU A 7 -4.81 10.36 5.93
N LEU A 8 -3.96 10.20 4.92
CA LEU A 8 -2.53 10.46 5.00
C LEU A 8 -2.10 11.44 3.91
N ASP A 9 -1.36 12.47 4.35
CA ASP A 9 -0.61 13.34 3.47
C ASP A 9 0.71 12.66 3.06
N PHE A 10 0.83 12.40 1.77
CA PHE A 10 1.99 11.82 1.14
C PHE A 10 2.44 12.67 -0.03
N ALA A 11 3.74 12.64 -0.28
CA ALA A 11 4.28 13.29 -1.46
C ALA A 11 3.64 12.68 -2.72
N PRO A 12 3.32 13.50 -3.74
CA PRO A 12 2.87 12.98 -5.01
C PRO A 12 3.90 12.00 -5.59
N GLU A 13 3.43 11.05 -6.40
CA GLU A 13 4.27 10.04 -7.07
C GLU A 13 4.97 9.04 -6.12
N THR A 14 4.55 8.95 -4.86
CA THR A 14 5.04 7.92 -3.92
C THR A 14 4.68 6.52 -4.43
N THR A 15 5.61 5.58 -4.38
CA THR A 15 5.36 4.18 -4.74
C THR A 15 4.83 3.36 -3.57
N VAL A 16 4.21 2.22 -3.85
CA VAL A 16 3.76 1.29 -2.80
C VAL A 16 4.90 0.90 -1.85
N SER A 17 6.09 0.59 -2.38
CA SER A 17 7.25 0.23 -1.55
C SER A 17 7.70 1.39 -0.65
N GLN A 18 7.65 2.63 -1.15
CA GLN A 18 7.96 3.82 -0.33
C GLN A 18 6.92 4.06 0.77
N LEU A 19 5.64 3.84 0.48
CA LEU A 19 4.57 3.90 1.48
C LEU A 19 4.84 2.88 2.60
N LEU A 20 5.10 1.62 2.25
CA LEU A 20 5.37 0.55 3.23
C LEU A 20 6.61 0.84 4.08
N ASN A 21 7.68 1.33 3.47
CA ASN A 21 8.88 1.75 4.19
C ASN A 21 8.59 2.88 5.18
N LYS A 22 7.81 3.90 4.80
CA LYS A 22 7.45 5.01 5.71
C LYS A 22 6.55 4.55 6.87
N LEU A 23 5.72 3.53 6.64
CA LEU A 23 4.89 2.91 7.69
C LEU A 23 5.64 1.84 8.48
N ASN A 24 6.92 1.56 8.15
CA ASN A 24 7.74 0.52 8.75
C ASN A 24 7.09 -0.89 8.67
N ILE A 25 6.50 -1.19 7.51
CA ILE A 25 5.84 -2.47 7.20
C ILE A 25 6.71 -3.26 6.24
N ASP A 26 6.94 -4.53 6.57
CA ASP A 26 7.63 -5.47 5.67
C ASP A 26 6.69 -5.91 4.54
N GLU A 27 7.05 -5.57 3.30
CA GLU A 27 6.33 -5.92 2.06
C GLU A 27 6.14 -7.44 1.87
N ASN A 28 6.94 -8.26 2.52
CA ASN A 28 6.80 -9.72 2.47
C ASN A 28 5.66 -10.24 3.34
N THR A 29 5.17 -9.43 4.28
CA THR A 29 4.16 -9.84 5.27
C THR A 29 2.74 -9.38 4.92
N VAL A 30 2.58 -8.63 3.83
CA VAL A 30 1.33 -7.99 3.44
C VAL A 30 1.02 -8.16 1.95
N VAL A 31 -0.25 -7.97 1.62
CA VAL A 31 -0.77 -7.76 0.27
C VAL A 31 -1.35 -6.36 0.20
N ILE A 32 -1.19 -5.72 -0.95
CA ILE A 32 -1.62 -4.35 -1.19
C ILE A 32 -2.72 -4.33 -2.23
N GLU A 33 -3.83 -3.68 -1.89
CA GLU A 33 -4.89 -3.30 -2.82
C GLU A 33 -4.84 -1.78 -3.03
N VAL A 34 -4.95 -1.34 -4.28
CA VAL A 34 -5.05 0.07 -4.65
C VAL A 34 -6.28 0.25 -5.51
N ASP A 35 -7.21 1.08 -5.05
CA ASP A 35 -8.45 1.40 -5.78
C ASP A 35 -9.25 0.15 -6.19
N LEU A 36 -9.38 -0.83 -5.27
CA LEU A 36 -10.04 -2.12 -5.46
C LEU A 36 -9.30 -3.11 -6.38
N GLU A 37 -8.04 -2.82 -6.74
CA GLU A 37 -7.19 -3.71 -7.53
C GLU A 37 -5.99 -4.20 -6.71
N LEU A 38 -5.80 -5.52 -6.65
CA LEU A 38 -4.59 -6.09 -6.04
C LEU A 38 -3.35 -5.71 -6.86
N VAL A 39 -2.32 -5.26 -6.17
CA VAL A 39 -1.03 -4.91 -6.77
C VAL A 39 -0.08 -6.09 -6.61
N ASP A 40 0.49 -6.55 -7.74
CA ASP A 40 1.52 -7.58 -7.73
C ASP A 40 2.77 -7.06 -7.01
N ARG A 41 3.45 -7.93 -6.25
CA ARG A 41 4.61 -7.53 -5.42
C ARG A 41 5.74 -6.97 -6.28
N GLU A 42 5.93 -7.50 -7.49
CA GLU A 42 6.90 -7.03 -8.48
C GLU A 42 6.65 -5.56 -8.88
N GLN A 43 5.41 -5.09 -8.77
CA GLN A 43 5.01 -3.73 -9.07
C GLN A 43 5.16 -2.78 -7.89
N TYR A 44 5.48 -3.22 -6.67
CA TYR A 44 5.50 -2.32 -5.51
C TYR A 44 6.50 -1.17 -5.66
N LYS A 45 7.60 -1.41 -6.38
CA LYS A 45 8.64 -0.40 -6.63
C LYS A 45 8.28 0.58 -7.75
N SER A 46 7.32 0.27 -8.61
CA SER A 46 6.97 1.06 -9.80
C SER A 46 5.53 1.60 -9.81
N LYS A 47 4.60 0.96 -9.10
CA LYS A 47 3.22 1.41 -8.93
C LYS A 47 3.22 2.66 -8.08
N LYS A 48 2.98 3.79 -8.74
CA LYS A 48 2.81 5.11 -8.11
C LYS A 48 1.39 5.26 -7.59
N LEU A 49 1.28 5.94 -6.46
CA LEU A 49 0.02 6.23 -5.78
C LEU A 49 -0.40 7.68 -6.05
N SER A 50 -1.67 7.88 -6.35
CA SER A 50 -2.25 9.22 -6.46
C SER A 50 -2.55 9.78 -5.07
N SER A 51 -2.61 11.11 -4.94
CA SER A 51 -3.14 11.76 -3.74
C SER A 51 -4.60 11.37 -3.46
N THR A 52 -5.33 10.87 -4.45
CA THR A 52 -6.72 10.40 -4.34
C THR A 52 -6.87 8.89 -4.20
N SER A 53 -5.78 8.12 -4.25
CA SER A 53 -5.85 6.65 -4.19
C SER A 53 -6.37 6.19 -2.82
N LYS A 54 -7.07 5.06 -2.84
CA LYS A 54 -7.44 4.28 -1.66
C LYS A 54 -6.56 3.04 -1.60
N VAL A 55 -5.82 2.88 -0.51
CA VAL A 55 -4.87 1.80 -0.33
C VAL A 55 -5.26 0.95 0.86
N GLU A 56 -5.41 -0.36 0.67
CA GLU A 56 -5.62 -1.31 1.76
C GLU A 56 -4.39 -2.21 1.91
N ILE A 57 -3.85 -2.27 3.12
CA ILE A 57 -2.70 -3.07 3.51
C ILE A 57 -3.21 -4.27 4.29
N ILE A 58 -3.32 -5.39 3.60
CA ILE A 58 -3.94 -6.60 4.12
C ILE A 58 -2.83 -7.53 4.64
N ARG A 59 -2.86 -7.82 5.94
CA ARG A 59 -1.97 -8.80 6.55
C ARG A 59 -2.70 -10.13 6.65
N TYR A 60 -2.09 -11.20 6.14
CA TYR A 60 -2.61 -12.54 6.39
C TYR A 60 -2.46 -12.85 7.88
N VAL A 61 -3.58 -12.96 8.58
CA VAL A 61 -3.64 -13.62 9.88
C VAL A 61 -4.04 -15.07 9.62
N GLY A 62 -3.08 -15.99 9.75
CA GLY A 62 -3.34 -17.42 9.60
C GLY A 62 -4.38 -17.84 10.63
N GLY A 63 -5.57 -18.21 10.16
CA GLY A 63 -6.58 -18.88 10.98
C GLY A 63 -6.21 -20.34 11.15
N GLY A 64 -6.23 -20.81 12.41
CA GLY A 64 -6.32 -22.24 12.70
C GLY A 64 -7.70 -22.80 12.35
#